data_AF-A0A6J1P7H0-F1
#
_entry.id   AF-A0A6J1P7H0-F1
#
_cell.length_a   1.000
_cell.length_b   1.000
_cell.length_c   1.000
_cell.angle_alpha   90.00
_cell.angle_beta   90.00
_cell.angle_gamma   90.00
#
_symmetry.space_group_name_H-M   'P 1'
#
loop_
_entity.id
_entity.type
_entity.pdbx_description
1 polymer ?
#
loop_
_entity_poly.entity_id
_entity_poly.type
_entity_poly.pdbx_seq_one_letter_code
_entity_poly.pdbx_strand_id
1 'polypeptide(L)'
;MAEVEERPDYKIDDAPALFEKFIKDYDRNYKDEEEKELRYQAFLETLKGVIERNEKETNPEIVYSINEFADLTAEEKNAMLDEQID
;
A
#
# COMPACT_ATOMS: atom_id res chain seq x y z
N MET A 1 22.30 -7.79 1.85
CA MET A 1 22.01 -7.86 0.41
C MET A 1 20.59 -7.34 0.29
N ALA A 2 20.35 -6.21 -0.36
CA ALA A 2 18.98 -5.80 -0.63
C ALA A 2 18.41 -6.85 -1.59
N GLU A 3 17.34 -7.53 -1.21
CA GLU A 3 16.54 -8.30 -2.17
C GLU A 3 16.16 -7.32 -3.29
N VAL A 4 16.58 -7.63 -4.51
CA VAL A 4 16.07 -6.92 -5.68
C VAL A 4 14.64 -7.40 -5.79
N GLU A 5 13.72 -6.66 -5.19
CA GLU A 5 12.29 -6.99 -5.27
C GLU A 5 11.89 -6.87 -6.74
N GLU A 6 11.70 -8.02 -7.40
CA GLU A 6 11.14 -8.06 -8.73
C GLU A 6 9.82 -7.31 -8.73
N ARG A 7 9.53 -6.57 -9.83
CA ARG A 7 8.30 -5.77 -9.93
C ARG A 7 7.10 -6.66 -9.64
N PRO A 8 6.33 -6.40 -8.56
CA PRO A 8 5.24 -7.28 -8.17
C PRO A 8 4.11 -7.24 -9.20
N ASP A 9 3.64 -8.41 -9.64
CA ASP A 9 2.47 -8.56 -10.52
C ASP A 9 1.17 -8.54 -9.70
N TYR A 10 0.89 -7.39 -9.07
CA TYR A 10 -0.33 -7.21 -8.30
C TYR A 10 -1.55 -7.12 -9.21
N LYS A 11 -2.63 -7.78 -8.81
CA LYS A 11 -3.94 -7.68 -9.47
C LYS A 11 -4.96 -7.16 -8.49
N ILE A 12 -5.87 -6.32 -8.97
CA ILE A 12 -6.91 -5.77 -8.11
C ILE A 12 -7.85 -6.86 -7.58
N ASP A 13 -8.03 -7.95 -8.33
CA ASP A 13 -8.83 -9.10 -7.93
C ASP A 13 -8.22 -9.85 -6.73
N ASP A 14 -6.90 -9.75 -6.54
CA ASP A 14 -6.18 -10.36 -5.43
C ASP A 14 -6.19 -9.47 -4.17
N ALA A 15 -6.81 -8.29 -4.21
CA ALA A 15 -6.79 -7.31 -3.12
C ALA A 15 -7.22 -7.88 -1.75
N PRO A 16 -8.25 -8.74 -1.62
CA PRO A 16 -8.59 -9.31 -0.32
C PRO A 16 -7.45 -10.15 0.27
N ALA A 17 -6.80 -10.97 -0.57
CA ALA A 17 -5.69 -11.81 -0.12
C ALA A 17 -4.43 -10.98 0.19
N LEU A 18 -4.16 -9.95 -0.63
CA LEU A 18 -3.05 -9.02 -0.41
C LEU A 18 -3.24 -8.22 0.89
N PHE A 19 -4.47 -7.81 1.20
CA PHE A 19 -4.77 -7.09 2.45
C PHE A 19 -4.60 -7.98 3.68
N GLU A 20 -5.07 -9.22 3.65
CA GLU A 20 -4.86 -10.18 4.73
C GLU A 20 -3.37 -10.54 4.93
N LYS A 21 -2.58 -10.53 3.85
CA LYS A 21 -1.12 -10.64 3.94
C LYS A 21 -0.51 -9.38 4.54
N PHE A 22 -0.88 -8.19 4.06
CA PHE A 22 -0.42 -6.90 4.59
C PHE A 22 -0.67 -6.76 6.09
N ILE A 23 -1.85 -7.16 6.57
CA ILE A 23 -2.18 -7.16 8.00
C ILE A 23 -1.16 -7.97 8.81
N LYS A 24 -0.76 -9.14 8.30
CA LYS A 24 0.20 -10.03 8.98
C LYS A 24 1.63 -9.52 8.87
N ASP A 25 2.03 -9.06 7.68
CA ASP A 25 3.39 -8.60 7.41
C ASP A 25 3.75 -7.36 8.22
N TYR A 26 2.77 -6.47 8.48
CA TYR A 26 2.95 -5.21 9.20
C TYR A 26 2.26 -5.15 10.56
N ASP A 27 1.87 -6.31 11.10
CA ASP A 27 1.22 -6.47 12.42
C ASP A 27 0.08 -5.47 12.68
N ARG A 28 -0.80 -5.31 11.68
CA ARG A 28 -1.91 -4.36 11.76
C ARG A 28 -2.99 -4.88 12.68
N ASN A 29 -3.43 -4.01 13.58
CA ASN A 29 -4.51 -4.28 14.51
C ASN A 29 -5.52 -3.15 14.42
N TYR A 30 -6.73 -3.46 13.95
CA TYR A 30 -7.82 -2.50 13.80
C TYR A 30 -8.82 -2.65 14.94
N LYS A 31 -9.38 -1.53 15.42
CA LYS A 31 -10.21 -1.49 16.63
C LYS A 31 -11.53 -2.24 16.46
N ASP A 32 -12.10 -2.20 15.25
CA ASP A 32 -13.39 -2.76 14.88
C ASP A 32 -13.48 -2.98 13.36
N GLU A 33 -14.59 -3.59 12.93
CA GLU A 33 -14.85 -3.87 11.51
C GLU A 33 -15.04 -2.58 10.69
N GLU A 34 -15.50 -1.48 11.29
CA GLU A 34 -15.66 -0.20 10.59
C GLU A 34 -14.29 0.39 10.23
N GLU A 35 -13.33 0.35 11.16
CA GLU A 35 -11.95 0.71 10.88
C GLU A 35 -11.31 -0.25 9.87
N LYS A 36 -11.52 -1.57 10.02
CA LYS A 36 -10.97 -2.55 9.07
C LYS A 36 -11.45 -2.27 7.64
N GLU A 37 -12.72 -1.95 7.46
CA GLU A 37 -13.27 -1.59 6.15
C GLU A 37 -12.68 -0.28 5.62
N LEU A 38 -12.59 0.77 6.46
CA LEU A 38 -11.95 2.04 6.07
C LEU A 38 -10.50 1.82 5.59
N ARG A 39 -9.73 1.02 6.35
CA ARG A 39 -8.34 0.65 6.05
C ARG A 39 -8.23 -0.18 4.78
N TYR A 40 -9.18 -1.07 4.55
CA TYR A 40 -9.25 -1.83 3.31
C TYR A 40 -9.52 -0.94 2.09
N GLN A 41 -10.40 0.05 2.19
CA GLN A 41 -10.64 1.01 1.11
C GLN A 41 -9.38 1.85 0.81
N ALA A 42 -8.70 2.35 1.84
CA ALA A 42 -7.43 3.07 1.67
C ALA A 42 -6.34 2.17 1.02
N PHE A 43 -6.28 0.90 1.42
CA PHE A 43 -5.40 -0.09 0.82
C PHE A 43 -5.71 -0.33 -0.66
N LEU A 44 -6.98 -0.44 -1.04
CA LEU A 44 -7.41 -0.59 -2.44
C LEU A 44 -6.96 0.61 -3.31
N GLU A 45 -7.07 1.83 -2.79
CA GLU A 45 -6.60 3.02 -3.49
C GLU A 45 -5.07 3.01 -3.67
N THR A 46 -4.33 2.64 -2.64
CA THR A 46 -2.87 2.47 -2.76
C THR A 46 -2.51 1.39 -3.78
N LEU A 47 -3.19 0.23 -3.73
CA LEU A 47 -2.94 -0.89 -4.62
C LEU A 47 -3.13 -0.50 -6.09
N LYS A 48 -4.24 0.18 -6.42
CA LYS A 48 -4.48 0.73 -7.76
C LYS A 48 -3.35 1.66 -8.18
N GLY A 49 -2.96 2.57 -7.30
CA GLY A 49 -1.87 3.51 -7.58
C GLY A 49 -0.51 2.83 -7.77
N VAL A 50 -0.24 1.69 -7.12
CA VAL A 50 0.98 0.91 -7.33
C VAL A 50 0.94 0.22 -8.70
N ILE A 51 -0.18 -0.45 -9.02
CA ILE A 51 -0.37 -1.13 -10.31
C ILE A 51 -0.20 -0.13 -11.46
N GLU A 52 -0.94 0.99 -11.44
CA GLU A 52 -0.89 1.99 -12.51
C GLU A 52 0.50 2.63 -12.66
N ARG A 53 1.24 2.84 -11.56
CA ARG A 53 2.60 3.39 -11.62
C ARG A 53 3.57 2.38 -12.21
N ASN A 54 3.50 1.13 -11.79
CA ASN A 54 4.33 0.06 -12.33
C ASN A 54 4.05 -0.22 -13.82
N GLU A 55 2.81 -0.07 -14.28
CA GLU A 55 2.46 -0.17 -15.71
C GLU A 55 3.04 0.98 -16.54
N LYS A 56 3.08 2.20 -15.97
CA LYS A 56 3.59 3.41 -16.65
C LYS A 56 5.11 3.58 -16.52
N GLU A 57 5.73 2.94 -15.53
CA GLU A 57 7.15 3.11 -15.24
C GLU A 57 8.03 2.40 -16.28
N THR A 58 8.80 3.23 -16.98
CA THR A 58 9.69 2.81 -18.07
C THR A 58 11.08 2.41 -17.59
N ASN A 59 11.49 2.88 -16.42
CA ASN A 59 12.76 2.51 -15.81
C ASN A 59 12.60 1.17 -15.05
N PRO A 60 13.27 0.08 -15.47
CA PRO A 60 13.17 -1.20 -14.78
C PRO A 60 13.77 -1.19 -13.35
N GLU A 61 14.59 -0.20 -13.00
CA GLU A 61 15.14 -0.04 -11.65
C GLU A 61 14.16 0.60 -10.66
N ILE A 62 13.08 1.21 -11.16
CA ILE A 62 12.03 1.80 -10.32
C ILE A 62 10.89 0.79 -10.19
N VAL A 63 10.63 0.38 -8.96
CA VAL A 63 9.58 -0.56 -8.57
C VAL A 63 8.75 0.06 -7.45
N TYR A 64 7.44 0.11 -7.65
CA TYR A 64 6.48 0.46 -6.61
C TYR A 64 5.93 -0.83 -6.00
N SER A 65 5.82 -0.89 -4.67
CA SER A 65 5.28 -2.04 -3.95
C SER A 65 4.36 -1.61 -2.81
N ILE A 66 3.61 -2.57 -2.24
CA ILE A 66 2.88 -2.36 -0.99
C ILE A 66 3.90 -2.21 0.14
N ASN A 67 3.72 -1.20 0.98
CA ASN A 67 4.56 -0.97 2.16
C ASN A 67 3.70 -0.69 3.41
N GLU A 68 4.34 -0.38 4.54
CA GLU A 68 3.66 -0.10 5.82
C GLU A 68 2.68 1.09 5.79
N PHE A 69 2.69 1.92 4.75
CA PHE A 69 1.81 3.07 4.60
C PHE A 69 0.61 2.78 3.69
N ALA A 70 0.42 1.53 3.27
CA ALA A 70 -0.55 1.19 2.25
C ALA A 70 -2.01 1.39 2.68
N ASP A 71 -2.32 1.28 3.97
CA ASP A 71 -3.67 1.48 4.53
C ASP A 71 -3.91 2.89 5.09
N LEU A 72 -3.01 3.84 4.83
CA LEU A 72 -3.23 5.23 5.19
C LEU A 72 -4.22 5.90 4.24
N THR A 73 -5.20 6.57 4.85
CA THR A 73 -6.13 7.45 4.16
C THR A 73 -5.40 8.66 3.55
N ALA A 74 -6.05 9.35 2.62
CA ALA A 74 -5.49 10.57 2.03
C ALA A 74 -5.20 11.64 3.10
N GLU A 75 -6.07 11.75 4.12
CA GLU A 75 -5.91 12.69 5.22
C GLU A 75 -4.67 12.37 6.06
N GLU A 76 -4.46 11.10 6.41
CA GLU A 76 -3.28 10.66 7.17
C GLU A 76 -1.98 10.83 6.38
N LYS A 77 -2.01 10.53 5.08
CA LYS A 77 -0.85 10.77 4.18
C LYS A 77 -0.48 12.25 4.15
N ASN A 78 -1.47 13.14 4.07
CA ASN A 78 -1.22 14.58 4.09
C ASN A 78 -0.68 15.06 5.44
N ALA A 79 -1.22 14.55 6.55
CA ALA A 79 -0.72 14.89 7.88
C ALA A 79 0.76 14.49 8.06
N MET A 80 1.15 13.28 7.62
CA MET A 80 2.54 12.82 7.68
C MET A 80 3.52 13.66 6.83
N LEU A 81 3.04 14.24 5.73
CA LEU A 81 3.87 15.11 4.88
C LEU A 81 4.07 16.48 5.53
N ASP A 82 3.07 16.97 6.25
CA ASP A 82 3.12 18.26 6.95
C ASP A 82 4.09 18.20 8.16
N GLU A 83 4.05 17.10 8.93
CA GLU A 83 4.93 16.90 10.10
C GLU A 83 6.42 16.70 9.77
N GLN A 84 6.77 16.45 8.50
CA GLN A 84 8.17 16.29 8.06
C GLN A 84 8.79 17.60 7.53
N ILE A 85 8.06 18.72 7.57
CA ILE A 85 8.48 20.03 7.02
C ILE A 85 9.01 20.99 8.11
N ASP A 86 9.03 20.59 9.39
CA ASP A 86 9.60 21.36 10.51
C ASP A 86 11.11 21.13 10.77
#